data_AF-A0A7K3GBY3-F1
#
_entry.id   AF-A0A7K3GBY3-F1
#
_cell.length_a   1.000
_cell.length_b   1.000
_cell.length_c   1.000
_cell.angle_alpha   90.00
_cell.angle_beta   90.00
_cell.angle_gamma   90.00
#
_symmetry.space_group_name_H-M   'P 1'
#
loop_
_entity.id
_entity.type
_entity.pdbx_description
1 polymer ?
#
loop_
_entity_poly.entity_id
_entity_poly.type
_entity_poly.pdbx_seq_one_letter_code
_entity_poly.pdbx_strand_id
1 'polypeptide(L)' 'EGDPNTLIVLDTGYDVTRLAFGLSDLPVDFLGRTRSDRVAAAAPPAREPSLSGPASPSRPGVRAR' A
#
# COMPACT_ATOMS: atom_id res chain seq x y z
N GLU A 1 5.20 -29.18 11.00
CA GLU A 1 5.99 -27.98 10.66
C GLU A 1 5.22 -27.04 9.75
N GLY A 2 5.34 -25.73 9.96
CA GLY A 2 4.97 -24.70 8.98
C GLY A 2 6.23 -23.96 8.51
N ASP A 3 6.11 -23.19 7.43
CA ASP A 3 7.22 -22.40 6.90
C ASP A 3 7.70 -21.35 7.92
N PRO A 4 9.02 -21.15 8.08
CA PRO A 4 9.55 -20.17 9.01
C PRO A 4 9.31 -18.74 8.51
N ASN A 5 9.10 -17.82 9.46
CA ASN A 5 9.03 -16.40 9.13
C ASN A 5 10.38 -15.91 8.58
N THR A 6 10.37 -15.28 7.41
CA THR A 6 11.59 -14.83 6.71
C THR A 6 11.65 -13.31 6.64
N LEU A 7 12.75 -12.72 7.11
CA LEU A 7 13.01 -11.29 6.93
C LEU A 7 13.66 -11.01 5.56
N ILE A 8 13.01 -10.23 4.73
CA ILE A 8 13.52 -9.78 3.44
C ILE A 8 14.06 -8.35 3.60
N VAL A 9 15.34 -8.17 3.27
CA VAL A 9 16.01 -6.86 3.32
C VAL A 9 16.13 -6.27 1.93
N LEU A 10 15.65 -5.05 1.74
CA LEU A 10 15.55 -4.38 0.45
C LEU A 10 16.29 -3.04 0.42
N ASP A 11 16.96 -2.75 -0.69
CA ASP A 11 17.56 -1.44 -0.94
C ASP A 11 16.55 -0.44 -1.55
N THR A 12 16.97 0.82 -1.69
CA THR A 12 16.17 1.97 -2.16
C THR A 12 15.55 1.86 -3.55
N GLY A 13 15.97 0.89 -4.36
CA GLY A 13 15.37 0.63 -5.68
C GLY A 13 13.99 -0.01 -5.59
N TYR A 14 13.61 -0.56 -4.43
CA TYR A 14 12.40 -1.34 -4.26
C TYR A 14 11.32 -0.60 -3.48
N ASP A 15 10.06 -0.92 -3.80
CA ASP A 15 8.89 -0.44 -3.09
C ASP A 15 8.49 -1.43 -1.98
N VAL A 16 8.94 -1.16 -0.76
CA VAL A 16 8.65 -2.00 0.41
C VAL A 16 7.15 -2.12 0.66
N THR A 17 6.40 -1.01 0.55
CA THR A 17 4.96 -0.99 0.82
C THR A 17 4.19 -1.83 -0.20
N ARG A 18 4.56 -1.74 -1.48
CA ARG A 18 3.93 -2.55 -2.53
C ARG A 18 4.21 -4.04 -2.35
N LEU A 19 5.43 -4.40 -1.96
CA LEU A 19 5.80 -5.80 -1.73
C LEU A 19 5.12 -6.37 -0.48
N ALA A 20 5.09 -5.61 0.63
CA ALA A 20 4.37 -6.00 1.83
C ALA A 20 2.86 -6.20 1.58
N PHE A 21 2.25 -5.36 0.76
CA PHE A 21 0.85 -5.54 0.36
C PHE A 21 0.66 -6.78 -0.54
N GLY A 22 1.51 -6.97 -1.54
CA GLY A 22 1.37 -8.08 -2.49
C GLY A 22 1.69 -9.45 -1.90
N LEU A 23 2.43 -9.49 -0.80
CA LEU A 23 2.92 -10.72 -0.16
C LEU A 23 2.36 -10.88 1.27
N SER A 24 1.24 -10.21 1.58
CA SER A 24 0.64 -10.21 2.93
C SER A 24 0.20 -11.58 3.42
N ASP A 25 0.01 -12.54 2.51
CA ASP A 25 -0.45 -13.88 2.82
C ASP A 25 0.71 -14.87 3.03
N LEU A 26 1.96 -14.42 2.93
CA LEU A 26 3.16 -15.21 3.15
C LEU A 26 3.76 -14.92 4.54
N PRO A 27 4.47 -15.88 5.15
CA PRO A 27 5.19 -15.67 6.41
C PRO A 27 6.49 -14.89 6.16
N VAL A 28 6.38 -13.62 5.76
CA VAL A 28 7.52 -12.76 5.46
C VAL A 28 7.39 -11.39 6.11
N ASP A 29 8.49 -10.91 6.66
CA ASP A 29 8.67 -9.54 7.13
C ASP A 29 9.57 -8.77 6.16
N PHE A 30 9.40 -7.45 6.12
CA PHE A 30 10.22 -6.57 5.28
C PHE A 30 10.96 -5.52 6.10
N LEU A 31 12.24 -5.36 5.82
CA LEU A 31 13.03 -4.19 6.21
C LEU A 31 13.61 -3.57 4.95
N GLY A 32 13.29 -2.33 4.65
CA GLY A 32 13.87 -1.68 3.48
C GLY A 32 14.22 -0.24 3.69
N ARG A 33 15.16 0.24 2.87
CA ARG A 33 15.56 1.64 2.84
C ARG A 33 14.63 2.39 1.91
N THR A 34 13.92 3.39 2.44
CA THR A 34 13.11 4.29 1.61
C THR A 34 14.01 5.30 0.90
N ARG A 35 13.82 5.47 -0.41
CA ARG A 35 14.52 6.48 -1.19
C ARG A 35 13.97 7.87 -0.89
N SER A 36 14.82 8.90 -0.84
CA SER A 36 14.43 10.24 -0.37
C SER A 36 13.41 10.97 -1.24
N ASP A 37 13.25 10.54 -2.49
CA ASP A 37 12.25 11.04 -3.43
C ASP A 37 10.88 10.34 -3.27
N ARG A 38 10.76 9.36 -2.38
CA ARG A 38 9.49 8.72 -2.04
C ARG A 38 8.76 9.56 -0.99
N VAL A 39 7.49 9.84 -1.25
CA VAL A 39 6.57 10.46 -0.29
C VAL A 39 5.60 9.40 0.21
N ALA A 40 5.48 9.25 1.52
CA ALA A 40 4.47 8.39 2.12
C ALA A 40 3.11 9.11 2.11
N ALA A 41 2.09 8.46 1.58
CA ALA A 41 0.71 8.94 1.69
C ALA A 41 0.08 8.39 2.98
N ALA A 42 -0.65 9.24 3.70
CA ALA A 42 -1.51 8.78 4.78
C ALA A 42 -2.61 7.87 4.21
N ALA A 43 -3.12 6.95 5.03
CA ALA A 43 -4.30 6.19 4.66
C ALA A 43 -5.43 7.15 4.28
N PRO A 44 -6.17 6.89 3.19
CA PRO A 44 -7.31 7.72 2.84
C PRO A 44 -8.33 7.70 3.99
N PRO A 45 -9.04 8.82 4.22
CA PRO A 45 -10.07 8.86 5.25
C PRO A 45 -11.09 7.74 5.02
N ALA A 46 -11.63 7.19 6.11
CA ALA A 46 -12.71 6.23 6.04
C ALA A 46 -13.84 6.81 5.18
N ARG A 47 -14.33 6.01 4.24
CA ARG A 47 -15.43 6.45 3.39
C ARG A 47 -16.68 6.48 4.27
N GLU A 48 -17.26 7.66 4.47
CA GLU A 48 -18.55 7.79 5.14
C GLU A 48 -19.57 6.91 4.40
N PRO A 49 -20.33 6.05 5.11
CA PRO A 49 -21.42 5.32 4.49
C PRO A 49 -22.39 6.34 3.90
N SER A 50 -22.52 6.37 2.58
CA SER A 50 -23.53 7.22 1.95
C SER A 50 -24.91 6.74 2.39
N LEU A 51 -25.66 7.59 3.10
CA LEU A 51 -27.05 7.35 3.50
C LEU A 51 -28.02 7.16 2.30
N SER A 52 -27.53 7.18 1.07
CA SER A 52 -28.32 6.95 -0.13
C SER A 52 -27.49 6.34 -1.26
N GLY A 53 -27.65 5.02 -1.44
CA GLY A 53 -27.41 4.33 -2.72
C GLY A 53 -26.01 3.75 -2.95
N PRO A 54 -25.88 2.85 -3.96
CA PRO A 54 -24.64 2.16 -4.27
C PRO A 54 -23.55 3.12 -4.75
N ALA A 55 -22.28 2.74 -4.49
CA ALA A 55 -21.10 3.54 -4.84
C ALA A 55 -21.12 3.94 -6.32
N SER A 56 -21.20 5.25 -6.59
CA SER A 56 -21.03 5.78 -7.93
C SER A 56 -19.64 5.45 -8.47
N PRO A 57 -19.50 5.05 -9.75
CA PRO A 57 -18.19 4.80 -10.34
C PRO A 57 -17.34 6.07 -10.28
N SER A 58 -16.08 5.91 -9.90
CA SER A 58 -15.11 7.00 -9.77
C SER A 58 -15.11 7.89 -11.01
N ARG A 59 -15.44 9.17 -10.86
CA ARG A 59 -15.27 10.16 -11.94
C ARG A 59 -13.77 10.29 -12.24
N PRO A 60 -13.34 10.25 -13.51
CA PRO A 60 -11.95 10.52 -13.85
C PRO A 60 -11.62 11.96 -13.47
N GLY A 61 -10.53 12.13 -12.71
CA GLY A 61 -10.16 13.39 -12.08
C GLY A 61 -10.01 14.53 -13.08
N VAL A 62 -10.62 15.68 -12.76
CA VAL A 62 -10.35 16.97 -13.39
C VAL A 62 -8.86 17.30 -13.18
N ARG A 63 -8.15 17.55 -14.29
CA ARG A 63 -6.80 18.14 -14.25
C ARG A 63 -6.88 19.52 -13.59
N ALA A 64 -6.16 19.71 -12.49
CA ALA A 64 -5.84 21.05 -12.01
C ALA A 64 -4.96 21.75 -13.06
N ARG A 65 -5.25 23.04 -13.27
CA ARG A 65 -4.59 23.93 -14.23
C ARG A 65 -3.11 24.09 -13.98
#